data_AF-A0A433QRZ3-F1
#
_entry.id   AF-A0A433QRZ3-F1
#
_cell.length_a   1.000
_cell.length_b   1.000
_cell.length_c   1.000
_cell.angle_alpha   90.00
_cell.angle_beta   90.00
_cell.angle_gamma   90.00
#
_symmetry.space_group_name_H-M   'P 1'
#
loop_
_entity.id
_entity.type
_entity.pdbx_description
1 polymer ?
#
loop_
_entity_poly.entity_id
_entity_poly.type
_entity_poly.pdbx_seq_one_letter_code
_entity_poly.pdbx_strand_id
1 'polypeptide(L)'
;MLWSQHRELSWRARYSLLTVFTVLEGIVVCDLLAKFNFRFGLLVIILTLATSLGMIGFTYQTKYDFTDFPPLISAYTLTTLLVSPFALLFPTLDVNPVIGAGFLSALVSTYIIVEIYYLMRKLTQNDFIFAIAYLYVDLGYPVRCLHHICEVTERIPFANLAEED
;
A
#
# COMPACT_ATOMS: atom_id res chain seq x y z
N MET A 1 14.84 18.50 13.97
CA MET A 1 16.26 18.38 14.39
C MET A 1 16.88 17.02 14.04
N LEU A 2 16.17 15.89 14.19
CA LEU A 2 16.65 14.55 13.72
C LEU A 2 16.91 14.45 12.20
N TRP A 3 16.26 15.30 11.41
CA TRP A 3 16.31 15.30 9.95
C TRP A 3 17.67 15.75 9.36
N SER A 4 18.42 16.61 10.06
CA SER A 4 19.74 17.08 9.57
C SER A 4 20.86 16.09 9.88
N GLN A 5 20.80 15.38 11.02
CA GLN A 5 21.80 14.36 11.38
C GLN A 5 21.79 13.14 10.45
N HIS A 6 20.63 12.77 9.89
CA HIS A 6 20.54 11.60 9.01
C HIS A 6 21.23 11.82 7.66
N ARG A 7 21.37 13.08 7.22
CA ARG A 7 22.02 13.45 5.96
C ARG A 7 23.54 13.19 6.00
N GLU A 8 24.13 13.16 7.19
CA GLU A 8 25.56 12.88 7.42
C GLU A 8 25.85 11.39 7.67
N LEU A 9 24.82 10.55 7.85
CA LEU A 9 25.02 9.10 8.04
C LEU A 9 25.48 8.42 6.75
N SER A 10 26.55 7.63 6.86
CA SER A 10 27.05 6.73 5.81
C SER A 10 25.94 5.78 5.33
N TRP A 11 25.94 5.47 4.02
CA TRP A 11 24.95 4.60 3.38
C TRP A 11 24.75 3.27 4.12
N ARG A 12 25.84 2.66 4.63
CA ARG A 12 25.79 1.41 5.40
C ARG A 12 24.94 1.53 6.67
N ALA A 13 25.08 2.64 7.39
CA ALA A 13 24.31 2.88 8.61
C ALA A 13 22.81 3.03 8.30
N ARG A 14 22.48 3.73 7.19
CA ARG A 14 21.09 3.91 6.76
C ARG A 14 20.41 2.57 6.43
N TYR A 15 21.09 1.69 5.70
CA TYR A 15 20.58 0.35 5.41
C TYR A 15 20.44 -0.49 6.68
N SER A 16 21.41 -0.45 7.59
CA SER A 16 21.30 -1.21 8.85
C SER A 16 20.12 -0.77 9.71
N LEU A 17 19.86 0.53 9.80
CA LEU A 17 18.71 1.07 10.52
C LEU A 17 17.40 0.67 9.87
N LEU A 18 17.32 0.72 8.53
CA LEU A 18 16.15 0.26 7.80
C LEU A 18 15.89 -1.23 8.05
N THR A 19 16.91 -2.09 7.98
CA THR A 19 16.75 -3.53 8.25
C THR A 19 16.27 -3.79 9.67
N VAL A 20 16.86 -3.13 10.68
CA VAL A 20 16.42 -3.27 12.07
C VAL A 20 14.97 -2.80 12.23
N PHE A 21 14.61 -1.68 11.61
CA PHE A 21 13.24 -1.17 11.63
C PHE A 21 12.25 -2.16 11.02
N THR A 22 12.54 -2.70 9.83
CA THR A 22 11.70 -3.71 9.16
C THR A 22 11.55 -4.98 9.99
N VAL A 23 12.61 -5.45 10.66
CA VAL A 23 12.56 -6.63 11.53
C VAL A 23 11.67 -6.38 12.76
N LEU A 24 11.83 -5.22 13.40
CA LEU A 24 11.02 -4.85 14.58
C LEU A 24 9.54 -4.71 14.21
N GLU A 25 9.24 -4.08 13.08
CA GLU A 25 7.87 -3.97 12.57
C GLU A 25 7.28 -5.37 12.28
N GLY A 26 8.04 -6.24 11.63
CA GLY A 26 7.63 -7.61 11.36
C GLY A 26 7.29 -8.39 12.64
N ILE A 27 8.07 -8.22 13.71
CA ILE A 27 7.77 -8.83 15.02
C ILE A 27 6.45 -8.33 15.59
N VAL A 28 6.18 -7.02 15.51
CA VAL A 28 4.92 -6.42 15.99
C VAL A 28 3.73 -6.97 15.19
N VAL A 29 3.85 -7.04 13.86
CA VAL A 29 2.81 -7.60 12.98
C VAL A 29 2.58 -9.09 13.30
N CYS A 30 3.64 -9.88 13.49
CA CYS A 30 3.53 -11.28 13.88
C CYS A 30 2.86 -11.47 15.24
N ASP A 31 3.19 -10.66 16.26
CA ASP A 31 2.54 -10.70 17.57
C ASP A 31 1.04 -10.34 17.47
N LEU A 32 0.70 -9.34 16.64
CA LEU A 32 -0.69 -8.99 16.36
C LEU A 32 -1.45 -10.16 15.73
N LEU A 33 -0.86 -10.79 14.71
CA LEU A 33 -1.45 -11.95 14.01
C LEU A 33 -1.62 -13.18 14.91
N ALA A 34 -0.71 -13.39 15.86
CA ALA A 34 -0.80 -14.46 16.83
C ALA A 34 -1.94 -14.24 17.83
N LYS A 35 -2.26 -12.97 18.14
CA LYS A 35 -3.39 -12.59 19.00
C LYS A 35 -4.73 -12.61 18.25
N PHE A 36 -4.72 -12.28 16.96
CA PHE A 36 -5.87 -12.45 16.07
C PHE A 36 -6.00 -13.90 15.58
N ASN A 37 -7.08 -14.19 14.83
CA ASN A 37 -7.26 -15.50 14.24
C ASN A 37 -6.15 -15.77 13.20
N PHE A 38 -5.14 -16.55 13.60
CA PHE A 38 -3.93 -16.83 12.82
C PHE A 38 -4.23 -17.30 11.38
N ARG A 39 -5.27 -18.13 11.20
CA ARG A 39 -5.66 -18.63 9.87
C ARG A 39 -6.13 -17.51 8.95
N PHE A 40 -6.93 -16.58 9.47
CA PHE A 40 -7.41 -15.42 8.72
C PHE A 40 -6.26 -14.45 8.42
N GLY A 41 -5.44 -14.15 9.42
CA GLY A 41 -4.32 -13.21 9.27
C GLY A 41 -3.28 -13.67 8.24
N LEU A 42 -2.93 -14.96 8.25
CA LEU A 42 -1.98 -15.53 7.29
C LEU A 42 -2.53 -15.44 5.86
N LEU A 43 -3.84 -15.67 5.68
CA LEU A 43 -4.51 -15.56 4.38
C LEU A 43 -4.45 -14.12 3.84
N VAL A 44 -4.69 -13.11 4.70
CA VAL A 44 -4.58 -11.68 4.33
C VAL A 44 -3.18 -11.34 3.86
N ILE A 45 -2.13 -11.82 4.53
CA ILE A 45 -0.73 -11.54 4.15
C ILE A 45 -0.40 -12.16 2.80
N ILE A 46 -0.74 -13.43 2.59
CA ILE A 46 -0.48 -14.12 1.31
C ILE A 46 -1.19 -13.41 0.16
N LEU A 47 -2.47 -13.08 0.35
CA LEU A 47 -3.24 -12.36 -0.66
C LEU A 47 -2.63 -10.99 -0.96
N THR A 48 -2.29 -10.21 0.07
CA THR A 48 -1.67 -8.88 -0.08
C THR A 48 -0.33 -8.96 -0.82
N LEU A 49 0.50 -9.97 -0.55
CA LEU A 49 1.75 -10.19 -1.29
C LEU A 49 1.50 -10.55 -2.76
N ALA A 50 0.55 -11.44 -3.04
CA ALA A 50 0.21 -11.85 -4.41
C ALA A 50 -0.37 -10.68 -5.22
N THR A 51 -1.31 -9.93 -4.64
CA THR A 51 -1.96 -8.78 -5.29
C THR A 51 -1.01 -7.61 -5.46
N SER A 52 -0.15 -7.32 -4.47
CA SER A 52 0.88 -6.28 -4.61
C SER A 52 1.88 -6.60 -5.73
N LEU A 53 2.34 -7.84 -5.87
CA LEU A 53 3.20 -8.24 -6.99
C LEU A 53 2.51 -8.08 -8.35
N GLY A 54 1.25 -8.51 -8.47
CA GLY A 54 0.45 -8.32 -9.68
C GLY A 54 0.27 -6.84 -10.04
N MET A 55 0.05 -6.01 -9.03
CA MET A 55 -0.07 -4.56 -9.20
C MET A 55 1.25 -3.88 -9.55
N ILE A 56 2.38 -4.29 -8.97
CA ILE A 56 3.71 -3.78 -9.36
C ILE A 56 3.92 -4.03 -10.87
N GLY A 57 3.57 -5.22 -11.35
CA GLY A 57 3.59 -5.54 -12.78
C GLY A 57 2.68 -4.65 -13.63
N PHE A 58 1.52 -4.27 -13.11
CA PHE A 58 0.61 -3.31 -13.75
C PHE A 58 1.18 -1.88 -13.76
N THR A 59 1.79 -1.43 -12.66
CA THR A 59 2.40 -0.09 -12.54
C THR A 59 3.62 0.10 -13.44
N TYR A 60 4.35 -0.98 -13.77
CA TYR A 60 5.41 -0.92 -14.79
C TYR A 60 4.90 -0.63 -16.20
N GLN A 61 3.59 -0.81 -16.46
CA GLN A 61 3.01 -0.44 -17.74
C GLN A 61 2.87 1.09 -17.79
N THR A 62 3.67 1.75 -18.64
CA THR A 62 3.75 3.21 -18.77
C THR A 62 2.50 3.88 -19.40
N LYS A 63 1.38 3.17 -19.47
CA LYS A 63 0.18 3.59 -20.21
C LYS A 63 -0.84 4.33 -19.35
N TYR A 64 -0.83 4.13 -18.03
CA TYR A 64 -1.80 4.74 -17.12
C TYR A 64 -1.09 5.67 -16.13
N ASP A 65 -1.47 6.96 -16.18
CA ASP A 65 -1.05 7.93 -15.18
C ASP A 65 -2.02 7.91 -13.99
N PHE A 66 -1.57 7.47 -12.81
CA PHE A 66 -2.37 7.41 -11.57
C PHE A 66 -2.68 8.80 -10.95
N THR A 67 -2.72 9.84 -11.78
CA THR A 67 -2.97 11.23 -11.34
C THR A 67 -4.46 11.51 -11.20
N ASP A 68 -5.32 10.73 -11.88
CA ASP A 68 -6.77 10.88 -11.87
C ASP A 68 -7.46 9.73 -11.10
N PHE A 69 -8.74 9.92 -10.75
CA PHE A 69 -9.56 8.92 -10.08
C PHE A 69 -9.79 7.60 -10.87
N PRO A 70 -9.93 7.60 -12.22
CA PRO A 70 -10.16 6.38 -12.99
C PRO A 70 -9.06 5.29 -12.84
N PRO A 71 -7.76 5.61 -12.82
CA PRO A 71 -6.72 4.60 -12.56
C PRO A 71 -6.72 4.05 -11.13
N LEU A 72 -7.29 4.76 -10.14
CA LEU A 72 -7.51 4.22 -8.80
C LEU A 72 -8.59 3.14 -8.82
N ILE A 73 -9.68 3.39 -9.54
CA ILE A 73 -10.78 2.44 -9.70
C ILE A 73 -10.31 1.21 -10.49
N SER A 74 -9.49 1.38 -11.53
CA SER A 74 -8.94 0.24 -12.29
C SER A 74 -7.96 -0.58 -11.47
N ALA A 75 -7.14 0.06 -10.63
CA ALA A 75 -6.25 -0.62 -9.68
C ALA A 75 -7.05 -1.45 -8.67
N TYR A 76 -8.10 -0.90 -8.09
CA TYR A 76 -8.99 -1.62 -7.16
C TYR A 76 -9.74 -2.78 -7.83
N THR A 77 -10.17 -2.58 -9.09
CA THR A 77 -10.83 -3.64 -9.86
C THR A 77 -9.86 -4.77 -10.17
N LEU A 78 -8.61 -4.46 -10.51
CA LEU A 78 -7.56 -5.43 -10.77
C LEU A 78 -7.18 -6.23 -9.51
N THR A 79 -7.06 -5.59 -8.35
CA THR A 79 -6.79 -6.29 -7.09
C THR A 79 -7.95 -7.24 -6.73
N THR A 80 -9.20 -6.80 -6.88
CA THR A 80 -10.38 -7.65 -6.67
C THR A 80 -10.41 -8.85 -7.63
N LEU A 81 -10.05 -8.63 -8.91
CA LEU A 81 -9.96 -9.69 -9.91
C LEU A 81 -8.88 -10.72 -9.55
N LEU A 82 -7.71 -10.27 -9.08
CA LEU A 82 -6.61 -11.15 -8.67
C LEU A 82 -6.91 -11.97 -7.41
N VAL A 83 -7.79 -11.47 -6.53
CA VAL A 83 -8.28 -12.20 -5.35
C VAL A 83 -9.31 -13.27 -5.73
N SER A 84 -10.13 -13.03 -6.76
CA SER A 84 -11.21 -13.95 -7.16
C SER A 84 -10.79 -15.41 -7.43
N PRO A 85 -9.67 -15.73 -8.11
CA PRO A 85 -9.24 -17.12 -8.31
C PRO A 85 -8.76 -17.79 -7.02
N PHE A 86 -8.30 -17.03 -6.01
CA PHE A 86 -7.90 -17.62 -4.73
C PHE A 86 -9.10 -18.21 -3.97
N ALA A 87 -10.30 -17.63 -4.10
CA ALA A 87 -11.52 -18.22 -3.53
C ALA A 87 -11.87 -19.58 -4.17
N LEU A 88 -11.50 -19.78 -5.44
CA LEU A 88 -11.72 -21.05 -6.15
C LEU A 88 -10.66 -22.11 -5.80
N LEU A 89 -9.44 -21.70 -5.48
CA LEU A 89 -8.33 -22.60 -5.12
C LEU A 89 -8.45 -23.18 -3.70
N PHE A 90 -9.19 -22.51 -2.81
CA PHE A 90 -9.38 -22.93 -1.42
C PHE A 90 -10.85 -23.17 -1.04
N PRO A 91 -11.53 -24.16 -1.66
CA PRO A 91 -12.95 -24.43 -1.42
C PRO A 91 -13.26 -24.99 -0.02
N THR A 92 -12.24 -25.39 0.75
CA THR A 92 -12.36 -25.90 2.12
C THR A 92 -12.42 -24.81 3.18
N LEU A 93 -12.16 -23.56 2.80
CA LEU A 93 -12.26 -22.40 3.69
C LEU A 93 -13.67 -21.80 3.60
N ASP A 94 -14.21 -21.39 4.75
CA ASP A 94 -15.48 -20.67 4.78
C ASP A 94 -15.43 -19.43 3.88
N VAL A 95 -16.48 -19.20 3.11
CA VAL A 95 -16.52 -18.10 2.12
C VAL A 95 -16.43 -16.71 2.76
N ASN A 96 -17.00 -16.54 3.95
CA ASN A 96 -17.00 -15.25 4.67
C ASN A 96 -15.60 -14.73 5.00
N PRO A 97 -14.71 -15.51 5.66
CA PRO A 97 -13.35 -15.05 5.95
C PRO A 97 -12.52 -14.86 4.68
N VAL A 98 -12.75 -15.63 3.61
CA VAL A 98 -12.02 -15.45 2.34
C VAL A 98 -12.40 -14.12 1.67
N ILE A 99 -13.69 -13.79 1.62
CA ILE A 99 -14.18 -12.52 1.06
C ILE A 99 -13.66 -11.34 1.89
N GLY A 100 -13.74 -11.43 3.22
CA GLY A 100 -13.26 -10.37 4.11
C GLY A 100 -11.75 -10.13 3.99
N ALA A 101 -10.96 -11.20 3.96
CA ALA A 101 -9.52 -11.12 3.76
C ALA A 101 -9.15 -10.61 2.37
N GLY A 102 -9.90 -11.04 1.35
CA GLY A 102 -9.78 -10.57 -0.02
C GLY A 102 -10.00 -9.07 -0.16
N PHE A 103 -11.10 -8.56 0.38
CA PHE A 103 -11.41 -7.13 0.38
C PHE A 103 -10.33 -6.30 1.09
N LEU A 104 -9.87 -6.75 2.26
CA LEU A 104 -8.82 -6.07 3.00
C LEU A 104 -7.49 -6.06 2.22
N SER A 105 -7.10 -7.20 1.64
CA SER A 105 -5.88 -7.30 0.83
C SER A 105 -5.91 -6.42 -0.42
N ALA A 106 -7.08 -6.31 -1.06
CA ALA A 106 -7.28 -5.49 -2.24
C ALA A 106 -7.12 -4.00 -1.91
N LEU A 107 -7.75 -3.54 -0.81
CA LEU A 107 -7.59 -2.16 -0.32
C LEU A 107 -6.13 -1.83 0.01
N VAL A 108 -5.46 -2.68 0.79
CA VAL A 108 -4.06 -2.47 1.19
C VAL A 108 -3.13 -2.48 -0.03
N SER A 109 -3.37 -3.35 -1.00
CA SER A 109 -2.52 -3.42 -2.20
C SER A 109 -2.71 -2.23 -3.13
N THR A 110 -3.95 -1.77 -3.33
CA THR A 110 -4.22 -0.54 -4.08
C THR A 110 -3.56 0.66 -3.39
N TYR A 111 -3.62 0.71 -2.05
CA TYR A 111 -2.94 1.75 -1.27
C TYR A 111 -1.43 1.80 -1.50
N ILE A 112 -0.73 0.67 -1.30
CA ILE A 112 0.74 0.59 -1.45
C ILE A 112 1.19 1.11 -2.82
N ILE A 113 0.44 0.79 -3.87
CA ILE A 113 0.80 1.14 -5.24
C ILE A 113 0.62 2.62 -5.54
N VAL A 114 -0.46 3.22 -5.02
CA VAL A 114 -0.70 4.66 -5.16
C VAL A 114 0.43 5.43 -4.47
N GLU A 115 0.78 5.04 -3.25
CA GLU A 115 1.91 5.65 -2.55
C GLU A 115 3.21 5.46 -3.32
N ILE A 116 3.54 4.25 -3.79
CA ILE A 116 4.75 4.01 -4.60
C ILE A 116 4.77 4.89 -5.86
N TYR A 117 3.64 5.08 -6.55
CA TYR A 117 3.57 5.93 -7.74
C TYR A 117 3.90 7.40 -7.43
N TYR A 118 3.27 7.97 -6.38
CA TYR A 118 3.54 9.36 -5.96
C TYR A 118 4.97 9.52 -5.42
N LEU A 119 5.48 8.50 -4.73
CA LEU A 119 6.83 8.45 -4.18
C LEU A 119 7.88 8.46 -5.28
N MET A 120 7.72 7.63 -6.31
CA MET A 120 8.66 7.53 -7.44
C MET A 120 8.76 8.83 -8.25
N ARG A 121 7.67 9.62 -8.36
CA ARG A 121 7.68 10.88 -9.10
C ARG A 121 8.45 12.02 -8.41
N LYS A 122 8.59 11.99 -7.09
CA LYS A 122 9.17 13.10 -6.29
C LYS A 122 10.59 12.82 -5.77
N LEU A 123 11.19 11.66 -6.08
CA LEU A 123 12.38 11.20 -5.36
C LEU A 123 13.72 11.43 -6.07
N THR A 124 14.69 11.92 -5.30
CA THR A 124 16.11 11.93 -5.66
C THR A 124 16.79 10.68 -5.08
N GLN A 125 17.82 10.13 -5.74
CA GLN A 125 18.49 8.87 -5.37
C GLN A 125 18.98 8.81 -3.89
N ASN A 126 19.27 9.96 -3.29
CA ASN A 126 19.71 10.06 -1.88
C ASN A 126 18.57 9.93 -0.85
N ASP A 127 17.32 10.11 -1.27
CA ASP A 127 16.14 10.13 -0.38
C ASP A 127 15.35 8.81 -0.42
N PHE A 128 15.80 7.84 -1.24
CA PHE A 128 15.16 6.54 -1.46
C PHE A 128 14.95 5.72 -0.17
N ILE A 129 15.96 5.66 0.69
CA ILE A 129 15.87 4.91 1.95
C ILE A 129 14.81 5.51 2.87
N PHE A 130 14.69 6.83 2.88
CA PHE A 130 13.74 7.54 3.74
C PHE A 130 12.32 7.41 3.23
N ALA A 131 12.15 7.47 1.91
CA ALA A 131 10.90 7.22 1.22
C ALA A 131 10.35 5.82 1.54
N ILE A 132 11.20 4.80 1.50
CA ILE A 132 10.83 3.44 1.91
C ILE A 132 10.47 3.37 3.40
N ALA A 133 11.27 3.98 4.27
CA ALA A 133 10.97 3.98 5.71
C ALA A 133 9.60 4.64 6.01
N TYR A 134 9.26 5.71 5.30
CA TYR A 134 7.93 6.31 5.40
C TYR A 134 6.83 5.39 4.88
N LEU A 135 7.03 4.71 3.75
CA LEU A 135 6.07 3.74 3.22
C LEU A 135 5.72 2.65 4.25
N TYR A 136 6.71 2.17 5.01
CA TYR A 136 6.48 1.20 6.09
C TYR A 136 5.68 1.80 7.25
N VAL A 137 5.98 3.02 7.68
CA VAL A 137 5.20 3.70 8.73
C VAL A 137 3.75 3.94 8.29
N ASP A 138 3.58 4.33 7.04
CA ASP A 138 2.29 4.60 6.40
C ASP A 138 1.44 3.32 6.22
N LEU A 139 2.06 2.15 6.02
CA LEU A 139 1.40 0.85 6.04
C LEU A 139 0.72 0.58 7.40
N GLY A 140 1.36 0.96 8.50
CA GLY A 140 0.81 0.83 9.85
C GLY A 140 -0.15 1.94 10.24
N TYR A 141 0.09 3.17 9.77
CA TYR A 141 -0.71 4.35 10.11
C TYR A 141 -0.88 5.28 8.89
N PRO A 142 -2.00 5.19 8.15
CA PRO A 142 -2.15 5.79 6.82
C PRO A 142 -2.48 7.30 6.85
N VAL A 143 -1.66 8.12 7.52
CA VAL A 143 -1.90 9.58 7.65
C VAL A 143 -1.58 10.33 6.36
N ARG A 144 -0.50 9.96 5.67
CA ARG A 144 -0.17 10.61 4.38
C ARG A 144 -1.13 10.19 3.27
N CYS A 145 -1.69 8.99 3.38
CA CYS A 145 -2.77 8.53 2.52
C CYS A 145 -3.95 9.49 2.54
N LEU A 146 -4.43 9.85 3.75
CA LEU A 146 -5.53 10.79 3.91
C LEU A 146 -5.22 12.13 3.23
N HIS A 147 -3.97 12.60 3.35
CA HIS A 147 -3.54 13.82 2.68
C HIS A 147 -3.53 13.70 1.15
N HIS A 148 -3.00 12.61 0.58
CA HIS A 148 -3.01 12.39 -0.87
C HIS A 148 -4.43 12.18 -1.41
N ILE A 149 -5.31 11.49 -0.66
CA ILE A 149 -6.73 11.35 -1.01
C ILE A 149 -7.41 12.71 -0.98
N CYS A 150 -7.14 13.56 0.02
CA CYS A 150 -7.64 14.94 0.06
C CYS A 150 -7.15 15.75 -1.15
N GLU A 151 -5.85 15.69 -1.49
CA GLU A 151 -5.28 16.39 -2.65
C GLU A 151 -5.89 15.91 -3.99
N VAL A 152 -6.13 14.60 -4.13
CA VAL A 152 -6.80 14.03 -5.30
C VAL A 152 -8.28 14.42 -5.34
N THR A 153 -8.95 14.47 -4.19
CA THR A 153 -10.36 14.86 -4.07
C THR A 153 -10.57 16.34 -4.38
N GLU A 154 -9.66 17.22 -3.96
CA GLU A 154 -9.69 18.65 -4.27
C GLU A 154 -9.52 18.95 -5.77
N ARG A 155 -8.87 18.06 -6.53
CA ARG A 155 -8.75 18.18 -8.00
C ARG A 155 -10.03 17.76 -8.73
N ILE A 156 -11.01 17.18 -8.04
CA ILE A 156 -12.31 16.84 -8.63
C ILE A 156 -13.17 18.11 -8.61
N PRO A 157 -13.69 18.58 -9.76
CA PRO A 157 -14.56 19.75 -9.83
C PRO A 157 -15.96 19.39 -9.31
N PHE A 158 -16.10 19.06 -8.03
CA PHE A 158 -17.41 19.08 -7.37
C PHE A 158 -17.94 20.51 -7.16
N ALA A 159 -17.11 21.52 -7.40
CA ALA A 159 -17.49 22.93 -7.38
C ALA A 159 -18.36 23.37 -8.58
N ASN A 160 -18.43 22.58 -9.66
CA ASN A 160 -19.19 22.97 -10.86
C ASN A 160 -20.62 22.40 -10.91
N LEU A 161 -21.08 21.72 -9.85
CA LEU A 161 -22.46 21.19 -9.76
C LEU A 161 -23.28 21.82 -8.63
N ALA A 162 -22.78 22.89 -8.00
CA ALA A 162 -23.50 23.64 -6.98
C ALA A 162 -23.85 25.09 -7.41
N GLU A 163 -23.54 25.46 -8.66
CA GLU A 163 -23.96 26.75 -9.27
C GLU A 163 -25.02 26.58 -10.38
N GLU A 164 -25.47 25.35 -10.66
CA GLU A 164 -26.63 25.06 -11.51
C GLU A 164 -27.67 24.25 -10.70
N ASP A 165 -28.27 24.89 -9.70
CA ASP A 165 -29.67 24.69 -9.26
C ASP A 165 -30.08 25.77 -8.25
#